data_AF-A0A1J5PDB8-F1
#
_entry.id   AF-A0A1J5PDB8-F1
#
_cell.length_a   1.000
_cell.length_b   1.000
_cell.length_c   1.000
_cell.angle_alpha   90.00
_cell.angle_beta   90.00
_cell.angle_gamma   90.00
#
_symmetry.space_group_name_H-M   'P 1'
#
loop_
_entity.id
_entity.type
_entity.pdbx_description
1 polymer ?
#
loop_
_entity_poly.entity_id
_entity_poly.type
_entity_poly.pdbx_seq_one_letter_code
_entity_poly.pdbx_strand_id
1 'polypeptide(L)'
;MSLIGFGSSNYGNSFADFEDGWMKHVPNKTTVIILGDARGNRTDPRTDVIGRLSQRSKRIIWLNPEYRSAWGTGDSDMYRYAPFCNLVTVCSTLRHLERAISDILEDAA
;
A
#
# COMPACT_ATOMS: atom_id res chain seq x y z
N MET A 1 -28.99 0.74 -10.37
CA MET A 1 -27.88 0.59 -11.33
C MET A 1 -26.67 1.26 -10.70
N SER A 2 -25.81 0.49 -10.04
CA SER A 2 -24.62 1.04 -9.36
C SER A 2 -23.63 1.52 -10.42
N LEU A 3 -23.29 2.81 -10.39
CA LEU A 3 -22.16 3.35 -11.14
C LEU A 3 -20.88 2.72 -10.58
N ILE A 4 -20.42 1.65 -11.21
CA ILE A 4 -19.11 1.07 -10.94
C ILE A 4 -18.14 1.75 -11.90
N GLY A 5 -17.19 2.53 -11.36
CA GLY A 5 -15.96 2.87 -12.10
C GLY A 5 -15.68 4.33 -12.46
N PHE A 6 -16.17 5.33 -11.69
CA PHE A 6 -15.70 6.73 -11.83
C PHE A 6 -15.37 7.42 -10.49
N GLY A 7 -15.28 6.65 -9.40
CA GLY A 7 -14.82 7.20 -8.13
C GLY A 7 -13.31 7.37 -8.16
N SER A 8 -12.83 8.62 -8.07
CA SER A 8 -11.43 8.91 -7.81
C SER A 8 -10.94 8.11 -6.60
N SER A 9 -9.83 7.36 -6.75
CA SER A 9 -9.16 6.70 -5.63
C SER A 9 -8.89 7.69 -4.49
N ASN A 10 -9.44 7.42 -3.31
CA ASN A 10 -9.12 8.13 -2.08
C ASN A 10 -8.50 7.14 -1.09
N TYR A 11 -7.17 7.10 -1.10
CA TYR A 11 -6.38 6.25 -0.20
C TYR A 11 -6.55 6.69 1.25
N GLY A 12 -6.64 7.99 1.51
CA GLY A 12 -6.82 8.52 2.86
C GLY A 12 -8.05 7.98 3.56
N ASN A 13 -9.20 8.04 2.88
CA ASN A 13 -10.46 7.47 3.39
C ASN A 13 -10.35 5.95 3.54
N SER A 14 -9.79 5.26 2.56
CA SER A 14 -9.61 3.80 2.65
C SER A 14 -8.77 3.39 3.88
N PHE A 15 -7.71 4.14 4.19
CA PHE A 15 -6.90 3.89 5.38
C PHE A 15 -7.61 4.28 6.68
N ALA A 16 -8.37 5.38 6.68
CA ALA A 16 -9.19 5.76 7.84
C ALA A 16 -10.23 4.67 8.17
N ASP A 17 -10.96 4.20 7.17
CA ASP A 17 -11.96 3.14 7.33
C ASP A 17 -11.31 1.83 7.80
N PHE A 18 -10.13 1.49 7.27
CA PHE A 18 -9.36 0.34 7.73
C PHE A 18 -8.94 0.48 9.19
N GLU A 19 -8.47 1.66 9.58
CA GLU A 19 -8.05 1.94 10.95
C GLU A 19 -9.20 1.73 11.94
N ASP A 20 -10.35 2.34 11.65
CA ASP A 20 -11.53 2.30 12.51
C ASP A 20 -12.11 0.88 12.64
N GLY A 21 -12.15 0.13 11.53
CA GLY A 21 -12.73 -1.22 11.53
C GLY A 21 -11.79 -2.32 12.00
N TRP A 22 -10.50 -2.24 11.64
CA TRP A 22 -9.65 -3.43 11.54
C TRP A 22 -8.26 -3.30 12.19
N MET A 23 -7.82 -2.12 12.61
CA MET A 23 -6.47 -1.91 13.18
C MET A 23 -6.14 -2.87 14.34
N LYS A 24 -7.14 -3.16 15.20
CA LYS A 24 -6.99 -4.09 16.32
C LYS A 24 -6.56 -5.50 15.88
N HIS A 25 -6.90 -5.91 14.66
CA HIS A 25 -6.60 -7.23 14.09
C HIS A 25 -5.22 -7.32 13.43
N VAL A 26 -4.39 -6.27 13.50
CA VAL A 26 -3.03 -6.25 12.93
C VAL A 26 -1.97 -6.31 14.04
N PRO A 27 -1.75 -7.44 14.73
CA PRO A 27 -0.64 -7.59 15.67
C PRO A 27 0.73 -7.66 14.97
N ASN A 28 1.81 -7.69 15.76
CA ASN A 28 3.21 -7.74 15.31
C ASN A 28 3.64 -8.99 14.53
N LYS A 29 2.73 -9.96 14.33
CA LYS A 29 2.94 -11.15 13.49
C LYS A 29 2.25 -11.03 12.13
N THR A 30 1.47 -9.97 11.91
CA THR A 30 0.69 -9.77 10.68
C THR A 30 1.54 -9.10 9.60
N THR A 31 1.49 -9.64 8.39
CA THR A 31 1.99 -8.98 7.18
C THR A 31 0.85 -8.26 6.50
N VAL A 32 1.00 -6.96 6.25
CA VAL A 32 0.04 -6.16 5.48
C VAL A 32 0.54 -6.05 4.05
N ILE A 33 -0.29 -6.46 3.09
CA ILE A 33 -0.01 -6.31 1.66
C ILE A 33 -0.98 -5.29 1.09
N ILE A 34 -0.46 -4.22 0.51
CA ILE A 34 -1.21 -3.16 -0.14
C ILE A 34 -1.04 -3.31 -1.65
N LEU A 35 -2.15 -3.40 -2.36
CA LEU A 35 -2.19 -3.47 -3.82
C LEU A 35 -2.75 -2.15 -4.35
N GLY A 36 -1.95 -1.41 -5.12
CA GLY A 36 -2.46 -0.23 -5.83
C GLY A 36 -1.41 0.83 -6.15
N ASP A 37 -1.81 1.83 -6.93
CA ASP A 37 -0.95 2.81 -7.61
C ASP A 37 -0.49 3.99 -6.74
N ALA A 38 -1.06 4.12 -5.54
CA ALA A 38 -0.86 5.25 -4.65
C ALA A 38 -1.27 6.60 -5.25
N ARG A 39 -2.20 6.62 -6.21
CA ARG A 39 -2.80 7.85 -6.73
C ARG A 39 -3.97 8.27 -5.86
N GLY A 40 -3.78 9.34 -5.10
CA GLY A 40 -4.72 9.83 -4.10
C GLY A 40 -5.68 10.90 -4.60
N ASN A 41 -5.62 11.31 -5.87
CA ASN A 41 -6.41 12.42 -6.42
C ASN A 41 -6.28 13.72 -5.61
N ARG A 42 -5.08 13.98 -5.07
CA ARG A 42 -4.74 15.13 -4.20
C ARG A 42 -5.50 15.18 -2.86
N THR A 43 -6.13 14.09 -2.45
CA THR A 43 -6.67 13.94 -1.09
C THR A 43 -5.53 13.76 -0.08
N ASP A 44 -5.82 13.94 1.21
CA ASP A 44 -4.84 13.63 2.24
C ASP A 44 -4.51 12.14 2.20
N PRO A 45 -3.25 11.73 1.97
CA PRO A 45 -2.89 10.31 1.91
C PRO A 45 -3.00 9.59 3.25
N ARG A 46 -3.18 10.29 4.38
CA ARG A 46 -3.24 9.69 5.72
C ARG A 46 -2.04 8.79 6.01
N THR A 47 -0.84 9.28 5.70
CA THR A 47 0.42 8.59 5.99
C THR A 47 0.61 8.27 7.46
N ASP A 48 -0.07 9.02 8.35
CA ASP A 48 -0.12 8.75 9.78
C ASP A 48 -0.69 7.34 10.09
N VAL A 49 -1.69 6.88 9.34
CA VAL A 49 -2.29 5.55 9.52
C VAL A 49 -1.29 4.46 9.13
N ILE A 50 -0.62 4.64 7.98
CA ILE A 50 0.41 3.71 7.51
C ILE A 50 1.59 3.68 8.50
N GLY A 51 1.96 4.83 9.07
CA GLY A 51 2.97 4.90 10.12
C GLY A 51 2.58 4.08 11.36
N ARG A 52 1.34 4.17 11.82
CA ARG A 52 0.84 3.35 12.94
C ARG A 52 0.77 1.86 12.58
N LEU A 53 0.37 1.52 11.35
CA LEU A 53 0.44 0.15 10.84
C LEU A 53 1.87 -0.38 10.84
N SER A 54 2.84 0.45 10.47
CA SER A 54 4.25 0.08 10.41
C SER A 54 4.80 -0.24 11.79
N GLN A 55 4.40 0.54 12.80
CA GLN A 55 4.74 0.31 14.20
C GLN A 55 4.10 -0.96 14.79
N ARG A 56 2.94 -1.39 14.27
CA ARG A 56 2.15 -2.47 14.86
C ARG A 56 2.31 -3.82 14.16
N SER A 57 2.50 -3.82 12.84
CA SER A 57 2.57 -5.02 12.00
C SER A 57 3.99 -5.61 11.96
N LYS A 58 4.11 -6.87 11.50
CA LYS A 58 5.43 -7.49 11.26
C LYS A 58 6.14 -6.80 10.09
N ARG A 59 5.37 -6.53 9.04
CA ARG A 59 5.86 -5.94 7.80
C ARG A 59 4.71 -5.36 6.98
N ILE A 60 5.00 -4.30 6.23
CA ILE A 60 4.12 -3.73 5.21
C ILE A 60 4.80 -3.86 3.85
N ILE A 61 4.04 -4.35 2.88
CA ILE A 61 4.49 -4.59 1.51
C ILE A 61 3.54 -3.87 0.57
N TRP A 62 4.09 -3.02 -0.30
CA TRP A 62 3.30 -2.28 -1.28
C TRP A 62 3.67 -2.73 -2.70
N LEU A 63 2.68 -3.26 -3.41
CA LEU A 63 2.79 -3.70 -4.79
C LEU A 63 2.09 -2.67 -5.69
N ASN A 64 2.89 -1.81 -6.32
CA ASN A 64 2.39 -0.72 -7.15
C ASN A 64 2.43 -1.12 -8.64
N PRO A 65 1.31 -1.10 -9.38
CA PRO A 65 1.30 -1.48 -10.80
C PRO A 65 1.98 -0.45 -11.71
N GLU A 66 2.17 0.80 -11.27
CA GLU A 66 2.85 1.82 -12.06
C GLU A 66 4.37 1.66 -12.03
N TYR A 67 5.00 2.04 -13.14
CA TYR A 67 6.47 2.12 -13.23
C TYR A 67 7.02 3.11 -12.20
N ARG A 68 8.23 2.84 -11.67
CA ARG A 68 8.89 3.72 -10.68
C ARG A 68 9.03 5.17 -11.15
N SER A 69 9.17 5.41 -12.45
CA SER A 69 9.26 6.76 -13.02
C SER A 69 7.98 7.58 -12.86
N ALA A 70 6.83 6.95 -12.64
CA ALA A 70 5.56 7.62 -12.40
C ALA A 70 5.36 7.96 -10.92
N TRP A 71 6.12 7.37 -10.01
CA TRP A 71 5.99 7.60 -8.58
C TRP A 71 6.40 9.04 -8.22
N GLY A 72 5.61 9.71 -7.37
CA GLY A 72 5.83 11.12 -7.05
C GLY A 72 5.47 12.09 -8.17
N THR A 73 4.97 11.61 -9.31
CA THR A 73 4.44 12.46 -10.39
C THR A 73 2.93 12.63 -10.28
N GLY A 74 2.44 13.82 -10.62
CA GLY A 74 1.02 14.14 -10.54
C GLY A 74 0.52 14.07 -9.10
N ASP A 75 -0.43 13.17 -8.85
CA ASP A 75 -1.06 12.91 -7.55
C ASP A 75 -0.61 11.60 -6.90
N SER A 76 0.53 11.05 -7.33
CA SER A 76 1.11 9.85 -6.73
C SER A 76 1.80 10.17 -5.40
N ASP A 77 1.25 9.65 -4.30
CA ASP A 77 1.81 9.78 -2.95
C ASP A 77 2.80 8.66 -2.60
N MET A 78 3.22 7.85 -3.58
CA MET A 78 4.00 6.63 -3.36
C MET A 78 5.26 6.86 -2.49
N TYR A 79 6.01 7.94 -2.73
CA TYR A 79 7.20 8.27 -1.93
C TYR A 79 6.89 8.73 -0.50
N ARG A 80 5.66 9.16 -0.22
CA ARG A 80 5.22 9.51 1.14
C ARG A 80 4.86 8.25 1.93
N TYR A 81 4.36 7.21 1.28
CA TYR A 81 4.08 5.92 1.91
C TYR A 81 5.35 5.06 2.09
N ALA A 82 6.28 5.13 1.14
CA ALA A 82 7.44 4.24 1.10
C ALA A 82 8.28 4.15 2.40
N PRO A 83 8.53 5.24 3.16
CA PRO A 83 9.29 5.17 4.41
C PRO A 83 8.68 4.27 5.50
N PHE A 84 7.39 3.96 5.40
CA PHE A 84 6.69 3.12 6.36
C PHE A 84 6.58 1.66 5.92
N CYS A 85 7.00 1.35 4.70
CA CYS A 85 6.93 0.02 4.12
C CYS A 85 8.29 -0.68 4.18
N ASN A 86 8.27 -1.99 4.42
CA ASN A 86 9.47 -2.83 4.35
C ASN A 86 9.87 -3.09 2.90
N LEU A 87 8.87 -3.26 2.03
CA LEU A 87 9.08 -3.48 0.60
C LEU A 87 8.09 -2.64 -0.20
N VAL A 88 8.61 -1.87 -1.18
CA VAL A 88 7.81 -1.18 -2.19
C VAL A 88 8.38 -1.53 -3.57
N THR A 89 7.57 -2.22 -4.37
CA THR A 89 8.03 -2.69 -5.69
C THR A 89 6.96 -2.55 -6.77
N VAL A 90 7.44 -2.48 -8.01
CA VAL A 90 6.58 -2.45 -9.19
C VAL A 90 6.01 -3.85 -9.42
N CYS A 91 4.70 -3.95 -9.53
CA CYS A 91 3.99 -5.21 -9.71
C CYS A 91 2.82 -5.06 -10.70
N SER A 92 3.16 -4.91 -11.97
CA SER A 92 2.21 -4.87 -13.09
C SER A 92 1.98 -6.21 -13.81
N THR A 93 2.71 -7.26 -13.45
CA THR A 93 2.63 -8.57 -14.13
C THR A 93 2.65 -9.71 -13.12
N LEU A 94 2.12 -10.87 -13.50
CA LEU A 94 2.18 -12.08 -12.67
C LEU A 94 3.63 -12.44 -12.30
N ARG A 95 4.56 -12.27 -13.24
CA ARG A 95 6.00 -12.50 -13.00
C ARG A 95 6.57 -11.57 -11.95
N HIS A 96 6.10 -10.32 -11.87
CA HIS A 96 6.50 -9.40 -10.81
C HIS A 96 5.96 -9.85 -9.46
N LEU A 97 4.71 -10.34 -9.42
CA LEU A 97 4.12 -10.89 -8.20
C LEU A 97 4.86 -12.14 -7.72
N GLU A 98 5.18 -13.07 -8.62
CA GLU A 98 5.97 -14.28 -8.33
C GLU A 98 7.31 -13.91 -7.68
N ARG A 99 8.05 -12.97 -8.26
CA ARG A 99 9.32 -12.48 -7.72
C ARG A 99 9.14 -11.84 -6.35
N ALA A 100 8.17 -10.94 -6.20
CA ALA A 100 7.91 -10.28 -4.92
C ALA A 100 7.61 -11.32 -3.83
N ILE A 101 6.82 -12.35 -4.12
CA ILE A 101 6.52 -13.43 -3.16
C ILE A 101 7.77 -14.24 -2.82
N SER A 102 8.60 -14.59 -3.81
CA SER A 102 9.88 -15.26 -3.57
C SER A 102 10.78 -14.46 -2.63
N ASP A 103 10.98 -13.17 -2.90
CA ASP A 103 11.81 -12.28 -2.07
C ASP A 103 11.29 -12.23 -0.62
N ILE A 104 9.97 -12.16 -0.43
CA ILE A 104 9.33 -12.11 0.90
C ILE A 104 9.55 -13.39 1.71
N LEU A 105 9.57 -14.54 1.03
CA LEU A 105 9.77 -15.85 1.64
C LEU A 105 11.24 -16.09 2.00
N GLU A 106 12.17 -15.66 1.14
CA GLU A 106 13.61 -15.74 1.41
C GLU A 106 14.03 -14.85 2.58
N ASP A 107 13.51 -13.62 2.66
CA ASP A 107 13.75 -12.69 3.78
C ASP A 107 13.13 -13.15 5.12
N ALA A 108 12.28 -14.19 5.11
CA ALA A 108 11.66 -14.75 6.30
C ALA A 108 12.41 -15.96 6.87
N ALA A 109 13.41 -16.49 6.14
CA ALA A 109 14.28 -17.60 6.54
C ALA A 109 15.51 -17.09 7.31
#